data_AF-A0A842R4N8-F1
#
_entry.id   AF-A0A842R4N8-F1
#
_cell.length_a   1.000
_cell.length_b   1.000
_cell.length_c   1.000
_cell.angle_alpha   90.00
_cell.angle_beta   90.00
_cell.angle_gamma   90.00
#
_symmetry.space_group_name_H-M   'P 1'
#
loop_
_entity.id
_entity.type
_entity.pdbx_description
1 polymer ?
#
loop_
_entity_poly.entity_id
_entity_poly.type
_entity_poly.pdbx_seq_one_letter_code
_entity_poly.pdbx_strand_id
1 'polypeptide(L)'
;MEGLQFVMPSVDEFIEILQSSNASTEEKINAITNVGKSKNIRAMDHLISLLDDEDPDVRCSAIWAIGKYKNVDLLPSLIPMIKDKNDDVRGTALKTLSKFSDVPAILEDILKQMKDDDPSIRLMILDAISNFEAEIVLDKLIDCMKQDENLEVRLKAIEIIGEYIFKDVRATESLIYLLENSDDYEIQMAIIDQLSQIDPQIKEFLMHSLKGRKKLFIKDPLTDDEKGVDLVYRMNRPLVLRVKPFNEEIEQLKKYIQFLNMKKQLIQK
;
A
#
# COMPACT_ATOMS: atom_id res chain seq x y z
N MET A 1 52.41 17.34 18.64
CA MET A 1 50.98 16.98 18.66
C MET A 1 50.30 17.92 17.69
N GLU A 2 50.31 17.56 16.41
CA GLU A 2 49.51 18.26 15.40
C GLU A 2 48.06 17.88 15.66
N GLY A 3 47.25 18.88 16.02
CA GLY A 3 45.82 18.69 16.14
C GLY A 3 45.30 18.33 14.75
N LEU A 4 44.68 17.16 14.63
CA LEU A 4 43.80 16.81 13.53
C LEU A 4 42.73 17.90 13.45
N GLN A 5 42.98 18.91 12.61
CA GLN A 5 42.00 19.90 12.25
C GLN A 5 40.99 19.15 11.40
N PHE A 6 39.90 18.73 12.02
CA PHE A 6 38.76 18.15 11.33
C PHE A 6 38.12 19.29 10.52
N VAL A 7 38.70 19.56 9.35
CA VAL A 7 38.13 20.49 8.37
C VAL A 7 36.90 19.78 7.84
N MET A 8 35.72 20.28 8.18
CA MET A 8 34.50 19.81 7.54
C MET A 8 34.64 20.05 6.03
N PRO A 9 34.43 19.03 5.18
CA PRO A 9 34.60 19.21 3.75
C PRO A 9 33.73 20.35 3.25
N SER A 10 34.29 21.18 2.38
CA SER A 10 33.52 22.25 1.76
C SER A 10 32.45 21.70 0.82
N VAL A 11 31.43 22.51 0.49
CA VAL A 11 30.44 22.13 -0.53
C VAL A 11 31.10 21.84 -1.86
N ASP A 12 32.17 22.58 -2.20
CA ASP A 12 32.89 22.40 -3.45
C ASP A 12 33.59 21.03 -3.49
N GLU A 13 34.20 20.59 -2.38
CA GLU A 13 34.75 19.22 -2.25
C GLU A 13 33.68 18.15 -2.44
N PHE A 14 32.49 18.33 -1.86
CA PHE A 14 31.40 17.39 -2.08
C PHE A 14 30.98 17.36 -3.55
N ILE A 15 30.86 18.51 -4.21
CA ILE A 15 30.52 18.58 -5.64
C ILE A 15 31.58 17.88 -6.50
N GLU A 16 32.87 18.05 -6.20
CA GLU A 16 33.96 17.34 -6.88
C GLU A 16 33.84 15.82 -6.72
N ILE A 17 33.51 15.34 -5.51
CA ILE A 17 33.27 13.91 -5.27
C ILE A 17 32.10 13.39 -6.10
N LEU A 18 30.99 14.13 -6.19
CA LEU A 18 29.81 13.72 -6.97
C LEU A 18 30.11 13.59 -8.47
N GLN A 19 31.07 14.34 -8.99
CA GLN A 19 31.47 14.31 -10.40
C GLN A 19 32.56 13.27 -10.69
N SER A 20 33.27 12.79 -9.67
CA SER A 20 34.43 11.91 -9.83
C SER A 20 34.00 10.50 -10.22
N SER A 21 34.50 10.02 -11.36
CA SER A 21 34.37 8.61 -11.76
C SER A 21 35.14 7.65 -10.85
N ASN A 22 36.10 8.16 -10.06
CA ASN A 22 36.96 7.38 -9.18
C ASN A 22 36.46 7.37 -7.73
N ALA A 23 35.45 8.18 -7.39
CA ALA A 23 34.87 8.18 -6.07
C ALA A 23 34.15 6.84 -5.82
N SER A 24 34.45 6.23 -4.68
CA SER A 24 33.76 5.05 -4.20
C SER A 24 32.29 5.32 -3.91
N THR A 25 31.48 4.26 -3.89
CA THR A 25 30.07 4.31 -3.48
C THR A 25 29.91 5.03 -2.13
N GLU A 26 30.75 4.72 -1.15
CA GLU A 26 30.69 5.33 0.19
C GLU A 26 30.99 6.84 0.16
N GLU A 27 32.01 7.26 -0.60
CA GLU A 27 32.34 8.68 -0.77
C GLU A 27 31.20 9.45 -1.46
N LYS A 28 30.62 8.88 -2.52
CA LYS A 28 29.46 9.45 -3.21
C LYS A 28 28.28 9.58 -2.27
N ILE A 29 27.90 8.52 -1.55
CA ILE A 29 26.77 8.54 -0.60
C ILE A 29 26.98 9.58 0.50
N ASN A 30 28.20 9.68 1.04
CA ASN A 30 28.55 10.69 2.02
C ASN A 30 28.39 12.10 1.45
N ALA A 31 28.90 12.36 0.23
CA ALA A 31 28.75 13.64 -0.44
C ALA A 31 27.27 13.99 -0.69
N ILE A 32 26.49 13.05 -1.25
CA ILE A 32 25.05 13.18 -1.50
C ILE A 32 24.31 13.54 -0.22
N THR A 33 24.62 12.84 0.87
CA THR A 33 23.98 13.05 2.17
C THR A 33 24.23 14.47 2.69
N ASN A 34 25.46 14.97 2.58
CA ASN A 34 25.83 16.30 3.05
C ASN A 34 25.18 17.42 2.21
N VAL A 35 25.22 17.31 0.88
CA VAL A 35 24.57 18.31 0.00
C VAL A 35 23.05 18.27 0.12
N GLY A 36 22.46 17.09 0.32
CA GLY A 36 21.02 16.92 0.54
C GLY A 36 20.54 17.50 1.88
N LYS A 37 21.30 17.29 2.98
CA LYS A 37 21.00 17.88 4.30
C LYS A 37 21.08 19.41 4.27
N SER A 38 22.07 19.96 3.59
CA SER A 38 22.24 21.41 3.44
C SER A 38 21.33 22.03 2.38
N LYS A 39 20.64 21.20 1.58
CA LYS A 39 19.82 21.61 0.43
C LYS A 39 20.59 22.54 -0.52
N ASN A 40 21.84 22.20 -0.80
CA ASN A 40 22.70 23.05 -1.60
C ASN A 40 22.30 23.01 -3.09
N ILE A 41 21.69 24.10 -3.56
CA ILE A 41 21.19 24.19 -4.95
C ILE A 41 22.30 24.00 -6.00
N ARG A 42 23.56 24.30 -5.68
CA ARG A 42 24.70 24.11 -6.60
C ARG A 42 24.97 22.63 -6.90
N ALA A 43 24.53 21.71 -6.04
CA ALA A 43 24.69 20.29 -6.23
C ALA A 43 23.53 19.64 -7.00
N MET A 44 22.48 20.39 -7.35
CA MET A 44 21.23 19.82 -7.87
C MET A 44 21.41 19.06 -9.19
N ASP A 45 22.11 19.64 -10.16
CA ASP A 45 22.37 18.99 -11.45
C ASP A 45 23.21 17.71 -11.27
N HIS A 46 24.13 17.71 -10.30
CA HIS A 46 24.94 16.54 -9.97
C HIS A 46 24.10 15.45 -9.29
N LEU A 47 23.20 15.82 -8.38
CA LEU A 47 22.26 14.87 -7.77
C LEU A 47 21.34 14.24 -8.83
N ILE A 48 20.88 15.02 -9.81
CA ILE A 48 20.07 14.48 -10.92
C ILE A 48 20.89 13.49 -11.75
N SER A 49 22.15 13.80 -12.07
CA SER A 49 23.00 12.88 -12.84
C SER A 49 23.25 11.53 -12.13
N LEU A 50 23.22 11.53 -10.79
CA LEU A 50 23.41 10.32 -9.98
C LEU A 50 22.17 9.43 -9.90
N LEU A 51 21.04 9.86 -10.47
CA LEU A 51 19.88 8.99 -10.68
C LEU A 51 20.16 7.89 -11.74
N ASP A 52 21.20 8.06 -12.55
CA ASP A 52 21.63 7.06 -13.55
C ASP A 52 22.89 6.28 -13.10
N ASP A 53 23.33 6.43 -11.85
CA ASP A 53 24.52 5.74 -11.34
C ASP A 53 24.33 4.22 -11.38
N GLU A 54 25.42 3.47 -11.64
CA GLU A 54 25.36 2.01 -11.74
C GLU A 54 24.97 1.36 -10.39
N ASP A 55 25.39 1.98 -9.29
CA ASP A 55 25.17 1.49 -7.94
C ASP A 55 23.77 1.92 -7.43
N PRO A 56 22.89 0.96 -7.07
CA PRO A 56 21.55 1.28 -6.56
C PRO A 56 21.56 2.08 -5.25
N ASP A 57 22.57 1.92 -4.38
CA ASP A 57 22.65 2.67 -3.13
C ASP A 57 22.95 4.16 -3.39
N VAL A 58 23.74 4.44 -4.43
CA VAL A 58 23.97 5.82 -4.92
C VAL A 58 22.68 6.40 -5.46
N ARG A 59 21.94 5.66 -6.31
CA ARG A 59 20.65 6.10 -6.85
C ARG A 59 19.63 6.38 -5.74
N CYS A 60 19.48 5.47 -4.77
CA CYS A 60 18.64 5.64 -3.58
C CYS A 60 19.00 6.91 -2.80
N SER A 61 20.30 7.13 -2.57
CA SER A 61 20.80 8.30 -1.85
C SER A 61 20.49 9.59 -2.61
N ALA A 62 20.66 9.59 -3.94
CA ALA A 62 20.34 10.73 -4.80
C ALA A 62 18.85 11.07 -4.76
N ILE A 63 17.97 10.08 -4.90
CA ILE A 63 16.51 10.24 -4.76
C ILE A 63 16.16 10.86 -3.40
N TRP A 64 16.71 10.32 -2.32
CA TRP A 64 16.49 10.84 -0.97
C TRP A 64 16.92 12.30 -0.85
N ALA A 65 18.09 12.64 -1.37
CA ALA A 65 18.64 14.00 -1.31
C ALA A 65 17.78 14.97 -2.11
N ILE A 66 17.40 14.62 -3.35
CA ILE A 66 16.47 15.38 -4.20
C ILE A 66 15.14 15.61 -3.46
N GLY A 67 14.60 14.57 -2.82
CA GLY A 67 13.39 14.65 -2.01
C GLY A 67 13.46 15.66 -0.85
N LYS A 68 14.65 15.97 -0.32
CA LYS A 68 14.82 16.99 0.74
C LYS A 68 14.60 18.41 0.24
N TYR A 69 14.81 18.68 -1.04
CA TYR A 69 14.56 19.99 -1.62
C TYR A 69 13.07 20.32 -1.65
N LYS A 70 12.20 19.30 -1.76
CA LYS A 70 10.75 19.47 -1.95
C LYS A 70 10.44 20.39 -3.13
N ASN A 71 11.26 20.33 -4.18
CA ASN A 71 11.07 21.10 -5.40
C ASN A 71 10.27 20.27 -6.41
N VAL A 72 9.08 20.77 -6.78
CA VAL A 72 8.17 20.15 -7.75
C VAL A 72 8.81 20.06 -9.14
N ASP A 73 9.72 20.97 -9.48
CA ASP A 73 10.43 20.95 -10.78
C ASP A 73 11.34 19.73 -10.97
N LEU A 74 11.63 18.99 -9.88
CA LEU A 74 12.46 17.78 -9.90
C LEU A 74 11.63 16.49 -10.09
N LEU A 75 10.30 16.58 -10.07
CA LEU A 75 9.42 15.43 -10.28
C LEU A 75 9.64 14.72 -11.63
N PRO A 76 9.88 15.42 -12.76
CA PRO A 76 10.17 14.75 -14.03
C PRO A 76 11.41 13.83 -13.97
N SER A 77 12.39 14.14 -13.11
CA SER A 77 13.57 13.29 -12.89
C SER A 77 13.30 12.15 -11.90
N LEU A 78 12.41 12.34 -10.93
CA LEU A 78 12.08 11.32 -9.92
C LEU A 78 11.07 10.28 -10.41
N ILE A 79 10.10 10.67 -11.25
CA ILE A 79 9.04 9.76 -11.73
C ILE A 79 9.61 8.52 -12.43
N PRO A 80 10.63 8.59 -13.31
CA PRO A 80 11.21 7.40 -13.92
C PRO A 80 11.75 6.37 -12.91
N MET A 81 12.19 6.81 -11.72
CA MET A 81 12.81 5.96 -10.71
C MET A 81 11.84 4.95 -10.07
N ILE A 82 10.53 5.14 -10.18
CA ILE A 82 9.54 4.14 -9.74
C ILE A 82 9.52 2.89 -10.62
N LYS A 83 10.25 2.91 -11.75
CA LYS A 83 10.40 1.79 -12.69
C LYS A 83 11.84 1.27 -12.72
N ASP A 84 12.66 1.65 -11.74
CA ASP A 84 14.05 1.18 -11.66
C ASP A 84 14.10 -0.35 -11.58
N LYS A 85 15.16 -0.93 -12.16
CA LYS A 85 15.41 -2.37 -12.15
C LYS A 85 15.59 -2.92 -10.72
N ASN A 86 16.06 -2.10 -9.79
CA ASN A 86 16.24 -2.44 -8.39
C ASN A 86 15.02 -2.00 -7.57
N ASP A 87 14.52 -2.92 -6.75
CA ASP A 87 13.36 -2.77 -5.85
C ASP A 87 13.57 -1.72 -4.76
N ASP A 88 14.75 -1.65 -4.13
CA ASP A 88 15.06 -0.62 -3.14
C ASP A 88 14.99 0.80 -3.75
N VAL A 89 15.45 0.94 -5.00
CA VAL A 89 15.34 2.21 -5.74
C VAL A 89 13.89 2.54 -6.05
N ARG A 90 13.08 1.58 -6.52
CA ARG A 90 11.64 1.78 -6.76
C ARG A 90 10.93 2.22 -5.47
N GLY A 91 11.18 1.53 -4.36
CA GLY A 91 10.60 1.84 -3.06
C GLY A 91 11.03 3.21 -2.53
N THR A 92 12.30 3.57 -2.69
CA THR A 92 12.83 4.89 -2.31
C THR A 92 12.22 6.01 -3.13
N ALA A 93 12.01 5.78 -4.43
CA ALA A 93 11.31 6.69 -5.32
C ALA A 93 9.86 6.90 -4.88
N LEU A 94 9.09 5.83 -4.67
CA LEU A 94 7.70 5.90 -4.23
C LEU A 94 7.54 6.63 -2.89
N LYS A 95 8.37 6.30 -1.90
CA LYS A 95 8.39 6.98 -0.59
C LYS A 95 8.79 8.46 -0.68
N THR A 96 9.54 8.82 -1.71
CA THR A 96 9.92 10.22 -1.94
C THR A 96 8.80 10.98 -2.64
N LEU A 97 8.20 10.40 -3.67
CA LEU A 97 7.07 10.96 -4.42
C LEU A 97 5.81 11.11 -3.56
N SER A 98 5.57 10.23 -2.59
CA SER A 98 4.42 10.35 -1.67
C SER A 98 4.43 11.64 -0.83
N LYS A 99 5.60 12.27 -0.67
CA LYS A 99 5.73 13.58 0.00
C LYS A 99 5.26 14.76 -0.85
N PHE A 100 4.93 14.51 -2.12
CA PHE A 100 4.39 15.46 -3.09
C PHE A 100 2.93 15.09 -3.43
N SER A 101 2.18 14.55 -2.46
CA SER A 101 0.78 14.14 -2.67
C SER A 101 -0.17 15.31 -2.97
N ASP A 102 0.27 16.54 -2.72
CA ASP A 102 -0.37 17.80 -3.10
C ASP A 102 -0.17 18.16 -4.59
N VAL A 103 0.55 17.33 -5.35
CA VAL A 103 0.74 17.46 -6.81
C VAL A 103 0.00 16.33 -7.53
N PRO A 104 -1.29 16.50 -7.87
CA PRO A 104 -2.11 15.41 -8.43
C PRO A 104 -1.57 14.81 -9.73
N ALA A 105 -0.78 15.57 -10.49
CA ALA A 105 -0.23 15.15 -11.78
C ALA A 105 0.66 13.89 -11.70
N ILE A 106 1.27 13.60 -10.55
CA ILE A 106 2.12 12.40 -10.40
C ILE A 106 1.33 11.13 -10.08
N LEU A 107 0.05 11.27 -9.67
CA LEU A 107 -0.76 10.15 -9.19
C LEU A 107 -0.94 9.09 -10.27
N GLU A 108 -1.18 9.48 -11.52
CA GLU A 108 -1.35 8.52 -12.62
C GLU A 108 -0.11 7.65 -12.84
N ASP A 109 1.09 8.22 -12.70
CA ASP A 109 2.33 7.46 -12.90
C ASP A 109 2.61 6.47 -11.75
N ILE A 110 2.25 6.87 -10.52
CA ILE A 110 2.29 5.98 -9.35
C ILE A 110 1.26 4.85 -9.51
N LEU A 111 0.01 5.15 -9.88
CA LEU A 111 -1.05 4.16 -10.07
C LEU A 111 -0.72 3.16 -11.18
N LYS A 112 -0.03 3.57 -12.24
CA LYS A 112 0.47 2.65 -13.29
C LYS A 112 1.43 1.58 -12.76
N GLN A 113 2.02 1.76 -11.57
CA GLN A 113 2.90 0.77 -10.96
C GLN A 113 2.16 -0.27 -10.11
N MET A 114 0.83 -0.17 -9.93
CA MET A 114 0.06 -1.20 -9.20
C MET A 114 0.08 -2.59 -9.86
N LYS A 115 0.70 -2.70 -11.04
CA LYS A 115 0.94 -3.95 -11.76
C LYS A 115 2.37 -4.48 -11.61
N ASP A 116 3.18 -3.89 -10.72
CA ASP A 116 4.53 -4.36 -10.44
C ASP A 116 4.46 -5.81 -9.93
N ASP A 117 5.38 -6.65 -10.41
CA ASP A 117 5.40 -8.08 -10.07
C ASP A 117 5.72 -8.30 -8.58
N ASP A 118 6.46 -7.38 -7.95
CA ASP A 118 6.81 -7.45 -6.53
C ASP A 118 5.67 -6.92 -5.63
N PRO A 119 5.04 -7.78 -4.80
CA PRO A 119 4.00 -7.35 -3.86
C PRO A 119 4.47 -6.27 -2.88
N SER A 120 5.76 -6.26 -2.53
CA SER A 120 6.35 -5.25 -1.63
C SER A 120 6.25 -3.85 -2.24
N ILE A 121 6.47 -3.73 -3.55
CA ILE A 121 6.30 -2.47 -4.28
C ILE A 121 4.82 -2.08 -4.35
N ARG A 122 3.92 -3.04 -4.61
CA ARG A 122 2.47 -2.78 -4.60
C ARG A 122 1.98 -2.28 -3.24
N LEU A 123 2.47 -2.83 -2.13
CA LEU A 123 2.22 -2.32 -0.77
C LEU A 123 2.70 -0.88 -0.60
N MET A 124 3.92 -0.56 -1.05
CA MET A 124 4.44 0.81 -0.98
C MET A 124 3.63 1.79 -1.83
N ILE A 125 3.06 1.34 -2.95
CA ILE A 125 2.17 2.15 -3.77
C ILE A 125 0.87 2.43 -3.01
N LEU A 126 0.28 1.43 -2.36
CA LEU A 126 -0.90 1.61 -1.52
C LEU A 126 -0.66 2.65 -0.42
N ASP A 127 0.49 2.57 0.27
CA ASP A 127 0.90 3.56 1.27
C ASP A 127 1.16 4.96 0.66
N ALA A 128 1.63 5.03 -0.58
CA ALA A 128 1.87 6.30 -1.25
C ALA A 128 0.55 6.98 -1.64
N ILE A 129 -0.37 6.23 -2.27
CA ILE A 129 -1.63 6.78 -2.81
C ILE A 129 -2.64 7.14 -1.71
N SER A 130 -2.55 6.55 -0.52
CA SER A 130 -3.42 6.89 0.61
C SER A 130 -3.27 8.36 1.05
N ASN A 131 -2.12 8.99 0.76
CA ASN A 131 -1.86 10.40 1.05
C ASN A 131 -2.45 11.37 0.00
N PHE A 132 -3.00 10.86 -1.11
CA PHE A 132 -3.59 11.67 -2.17
C PHE A 132 -5.09 11.84 -1.95
N GLU A 133 -5.56 13.08 -1.97
CA GLU A 133 -6.99 13.41 -1.91
C GLU A 133 -7.62 13.36 -3.31
N ALA A 134 -7.77 12.16 -3.88
CA ALA A 134 -8.34 11.98 -5.20
C ALA A 134 -9.33 10.80 -5.26
N GLU A 135 -10.49 11.03 -5.88
CA GLU A 135 -11.56 10.04 -5.97
C GLU A 135 -11.13 8.73 -6.65
N ILE A 136 -10.27 8.82 -7.66
CA ILE A 136 -9.71 7.67 -8.40
C ILE A 136 -8.92 6.71 -7.51
N VAL A 137 -8.42 7.17 -6.35
CA VAL A 137 -7.72 6.32 -5.38
C VAL A 137 -8.66 5.24 -4.86
N LEU A 138 -9.91 5.59 -4.52
CA LEU A 138 -10.87 4.61 -4.00
C LEU A 138 -11.18 3.52 -5.03
N ASP A 139 -11.40 3.89 -6.29
CA ASP A 139 -11.64 2.91 -7.36
C ASP A 139 -10.46 1.93 -7.49
N LYS A 140 -9.23 2.44 -7.39
CA LYS A 140 -8.01 1.63 -7.46
C LYS A 140 -7.83 0.73 -6.24
N LEU A 141 -8.16 1.21 -5.06
CA LEU A 141 -8.17 0.38 -3.84
C LEU A 141 -9.20 -0.75 -3.95
N ILE A 142 -10.40 -0.46 -4.48
CA ILE A 142 -11.46 -1.45 -4.68
C ILE A 142 -11.02 -2.53 -5.67
N ASP A 143 -10.39 -2.14 -6.79
CA ASP A 143 -9.81 -3.08 -7.76
C ASP A 143 -8.75 -3.96 -7.08
N CYS A 144 -7.81 -3.36 -6.35
CA CYS A 144 -6.71 -4.03 -5.67
C CYS A 144 -7.20 -5.04 -4.62
N MET A 145 -8.14 -4.64 -3.77
CA MET A 145 -8.78 -5.50 -2.78
C MET A 145 -9.42 -6.76 -3.39
N LYS A 146 -9.99 -6.64 -4.60
CA LYS A 146 -10.71 -7.73 -5.27
C LYS A 146 -9.80 -8.64 -6.10
N GLN A 147 -8.77 -8.10 -6.72
CA GLN A 147 -8.07 -8.77 -7.83
C GLN A 147 -6.60 -9.08 -7.55
N ASP A 148 -5.95 -8.46 -6.56
CA ASP A 148 -4.54 -8.73 -6.31
C ASP A 148 -4.32 -10.19 -5.87
N GLU A 149 -3.29 -10.82 -6.40
CA GLU A 149 -2.96 -12.21 -6.08
C GLU A 149 -2.36 -12.39 -4.67
N ASN A 150 -1.77 -11.32 -4.13
CA ASN A 150 -1.11 -11.35 -2.84
C ASN A 150 -2.09 -10.94 -1.73
N LEU A 151 -2.28 -11.84 -0.76
CA LEU A 151 -3.19 -11.62 0.36
C LEU A 151 -2.85 -10.36 1.17
N GLU A 152 -1.56 -10.08 1.42
CA GLU A 152 -1.13 -8.91 2.19
C GLU A 152 -1.48 -7.61 1.49
N VAL A 153 -1.32 -7.56 0.16
CA VAL A 153 -1.71 -6.40 -0.67
C VAL A 153 -3.23 -6.19 -0.59
N ARG A 154 -4.03 -7.26 -0.67
CA ARG A 154 -5.49 -7.16 -0.54
C ARG A 154 -5.90 -6.67 0.85
N LEU A 155 -5.28 -7.20 1.91
CA LEU A 155 -5.54 -6.80 3.30
C LEU A 155 -5.18 -5.33 3.52
N LYS A 156 -4.07 -4.86 2.94
CA LYS A 156 -3.67 -3.46 3.00
C LYS A 156 -4.68 -2.56 2.27
N ALA A 157 -5.16 -2.98 1.10
CA ALA A 157 -6.22 -2.24 0.40
C ALA A 157 -7.51 -2.16 1.24
N ILE A 158 -7.92 -3.25 1.91
CA ILE A 158 -9.07 -3.27 2.84
C ILE A 158 -8.87 -2.27 3.98
N GLU A 159 -7.69 -2.27 4.61
CA GLU A 159 -7.34 -1.32 5.67
C GLU A 159 -7.52 0.13 5.20
N ILE A 160 -6.95 0.48 4.04
CA ILE A 160 -7.01 1.84 3.51
C ILE A 160 -8.44 2.21 3.11
N ILE A 161 -9.23 1.30 2.51
CA ILE A 161 -10.66 1.54 2.21
C ILE A 161 -11.44 1.86 3.50
N GLY A 162 -11.05 1.29 4.64
CA GLY A 162 -11.60 1.63 5.95
C GLY A 162 -11.59 3.13 6.25
N GLU A 163 -10.54 3.84 5.84
CA GLU A 163 -10.42 5.31 6.01
C GLU A 163 -11.41 6.12 5.18
N TYR A 164 -12.08 5.48 4.21
CA TYR A 164 -13.09 6.07 3.33
C TYR A 164 -14.52 5.77 3.78
N ILE A 165 -14.75 4.92 4.80
CA ILE A 165 -16.10 4.50 5.25
C ILE A 165 -17.04 5.69 5.51
N PHE A 166 -16.54 6.75 6.13
CA PHE A 166 -17.33 7.94 6.47
C PHE A 166 -17.23 9.06 5.41
N LYS A 167 -16.46 8.84 4.34
CA LYS A 167 -16.19 9.82 3.27
C LYS A 167 -16.95 9.46 1.98
N ASP A 168 -17.03 8.18 1.66
CA ASP A 168 -17.61 7.69 0.41
C ASP A 168 -18.36 6.36 0.65
N VAL A 169 -19.63 6.31 0.24
CA VAL A 169 -20.50 5.14 0.43
C VAL A 169 -19.99 3.90 -0.29
N ARG A 170 -19.27 4.09 -1.40
CA ARG A 170 -18.67 2.99 -2.18
C ARG A 170 -17.68 2.19 -1.34
N ALA A 171 -17.02 2.82 -0.37
CA ALA A 171 -16.11 2.11 0.54
C ALA A 171 -16.87 1.04 1.33
N THR A 172 -17.93 1.43 2.04
CA THR A 172 -18.76 0.49 2.81
C THR A 172 -19.43 -0.55 1.91
N GLU A 173 -19.98 -0.15 0.77
CA GLU A 173 -20.63 -1.07 -0.17
C GLU A 173 -19.65 -2.11 -0.73
N SER A 174 -18.43 -1.70 -1.09
CA SER A 174 -17.41 -2.59 -1.62
C SER A 174 -16.90 -3.60 -0.58
N LEU A 175 -16.76 -3.18 0.67
CA LEU A 175 -16.41 -4.05 1.80
C LEU A 175 -17.50 -5.09 2.07
N ILE A 176 -18.78 -4.68 2.10
CA ILE A 176 -19.91 -5.61 2.28
C ILE A 176 -19.98 -6.59 1.11
N TYR A 177 -19.81 -6.12 -0.13
CA TYR A 177 -19.76 -6.99 -1.30
C TYR A 177 -18.66 -8.03 -1.18
N LEU A 178 -17.44 -7.64 -0.79
CA LEU A 178 -16.35 -8.60 -0.63
C LEU A 178 -16.61 -9.57 0.54
N LEU A 179 -17.19 -9.11 1.64
CA LEU A 179 -17.58 -9.97 2.76
C LEU A 179 -18.58 -11.06 2.35
N GLU A 180 -19.50 -10.72 1.43
CA GLU A 180 -20.50 -11.65 0.89
C GLU A 180 -19.92 -12.69 -0.08
N ASN A 181 -18.88 -12.32 -0.81
CA ASN A 181 -18.34 -13.11 -1.91
C ASN A 181 -16.95 -13.72 -1.64
N SER A 182 -16.36 -13.47 -0.46
CA SER A 182 -15.08 -14.05 -0.05
C SER A 182 -15.30 -15.19 0.94
N ASP A 183 -14.62 -16.32 0.72
CA ASP A 183 -14.53 -17.43 1.67
C ASP A 183 -13.26 -17.38 2.52
N ASP A 184 -12.36 -16.42 2.25
CA ASP A 184 -11.10 -16.22 2.97
C ASP A 184 -11.35 -15.58 4.34
N TYR A 185 -10.94 -16.28 5.41
CA TYR A 185 -11.22 -15.89 6.78
C TYR A 185 -10.46 -14.61 7.18
N GLU A 186 -9.20 -14.47 6.77
CA GLU A 186 -8.36 -13.30 7.02
C GLU A 186 -8.98 -12.05 6.41
N ILE A 187 -9.51 -12.16 5.19
CA ILE A 187 -10.22 -11.08 4.50
C ILE A 187 -11.54 -10.75 5.18
N GLN A 188 -12.35 -11.76 5.50
CA GLN A 188 -13.61 -11.54 6.21
C GLN A 188 -13.37 -10.84 7.55
N MET A 189 -12.35 -11.24 8.29
CA MET A 189 -11.95 -10.61 9.55
C MET A 189 -11.50 -9.16 9.36
N ALA A 190 -10.64 -8.90 8.38
CA ALA A 190 -10.18 -7.55 8.10
C ALA A 190 -11.35 -6.62 7.74
N ILE A 191 -12.29 -7.09 6.92
CA ILE A 191 -13.49 -6.33 6.56
C ILE A 191 -14.35 -6.06 7.80
N ILE A 192 -14.57 -7.06 8.65
CA ILE A 192 -15.35 -6.89 9.89
C ILE A 192 -14.70 -5.86 10.81
N ASP A 193 -13.37 -5.88 10.91
CA ASP A 193 -12.63 -4.89 11.69
C ASP A 193 -12.85 -3.47 11.13
N GLN A 194 -12.84 -3.30 9.81
CA GLN A 194 -13.16 -1.99 9.21
C GLN A 194 -14.62 -1.57 9.45
N LEU A 195 -15.59 -2.47 9.22
CA LEU A 195 -17.01 -2.16 9.42
C LEU A 195 -17.38 -1.91 10.88
N SER A 196 -16.60 -2.45 11.82
CA SER A 196 -16.77 -2.19 13.26
C SER A 196 -16.51 -0.74 13.67
N GLN A 197 -15.83 0.04 12.81
CA GLN A 197 -15.69 1.48 13.01
C GLN A 197 -17.04 2.20 12.96
N ILE A 198 -18.00 1.68 12.18
CA ILE A 198 -19.36 2.24 12.07
C ILE A 198 -20.13 2.03 13.37
N ASP A 199 -20.11 0.79 13.87
CA ASP A 199 -20.77 0.38 15.09
C ASP A 199 -20.02 -0.84 15.66
N PRO A 200 -19.45 -0.75 16.88
CA PRO A 200 -18.77 -1.87 17.51
C PRO A 200 -19.61 -3.15 17.62
N GLN A 201 -20.94 -3.04 17.68
CA GLN A 201 -21.84 -4.21 17.72
C GLN A 201 -21.83 -5.01 16.42
N ILE A 202 -21.48 -4.41 15.28
CA ILE A 202 -21.31 -5.11 14.00
C ILE A 202 -20.27 -6.22 14.15
N LYS A 203 -19.17 -5.95 14.86
CA LYS A 203 -18.13 -6.95 15.10
C LYS A 203 -18.67 -8.13 15.88
N GLU A 204 -19.38 -7.89 16.99
CA GLU A 204 -19.96 -8.98 17.79
C GLU A 204 -20.96 -9.80 16.97
N PHE A 205 -21.88 -9.12 16.29
CA PHE A 205 -22.89 -9.72 15.43
C PHE A 205 -22.28 -10.64 14.38
N LEU A 206 -21.30 -10.16 13.61
CA LEU A 206 -20.65 -10.93 12.54
C LEU A 206 -19.69 -12.00 13.11
N MET A 207 -19.01 -11.73 14.23
CA MET A 207 -18.13 -12.69 14.90
C MET A 207 -18.89 -13.90 15.45
N HIS A 208 -20.10 -13.70 15.97
CA HIS A 208 -20.95 -14.81 16.43
C HIS A 208 -21.24 -15.79 15.30
N SER A 209 -21.54 -15.26 14.11
CA SER A 209 -21.78 -16.07 12.93
C SER A 209 -20.51 -16.75 12.42
N LEU A 210 -19.34 -16.09 12.50
CA LEU A 210 -18.03 -16.67 12.11
C LEU A 210 -17.58 -17.81 13.06
N LYS A 211 -17.67 -17.60 14.38
CA LYS A 211 -17.24 -18.59 15.39
C LYS A 211 -18.01 -19.91 15.32
N GLY A 212 -19.28 -19.86 14.93
CA GLY A 212 -20.08 -21.06 14.68
C GLY A 212 -19.48 -21.97 13.60
N ARG A 213 -18.72 -21.40 12.66
CA ARG A 213 -18.19 -22.07 11.46
C ARG A 213 -16.79 -22.65 11.66
N LYS A 214 -15.94 -22.05 12.51
CA LYS A 214 -14.57 -22.53 12.83
C LYS A 214 -14.51 -23.99 13.30
N LYS A 215 -15.63 -24.55 13.80
CA LYS A 215 -15.77 -25.95 14.22
C LYS A 215 -15.96 -26.97 13.07
N LEU A 216 -16.18 -26.53 11.84
CA LEU A 216 -16.44 -27.41 10.67
C LEU A 216 -15.20 -27.69 9.79
N PHE A 217 -14.01 -27.18 10.11
CA PHE A 217 -12.84 -27.26 9.22
C PHE A 217 -11.87 -28.41 9.59
N ILE A 218 -12.00 -29.59 8.97
CA ILE A 218 -10.94 -30.62 8.87
C ILE A 218 -10.93 -31.19 7.42
N LYS A 219 -9.74 -31.33 6.80
CA LYS A 219 -9.49 -31.41 5.33
C LYS A 219 -9.17 -32.83 4.81
N ASP A 220 -9.56 -33.15 3.56
CA ASP A 220 -8.92 -34.15 2.64
C ASP A 220 -9.30 -33.83 1.16
N PRO A 221 -8.59 -34.25 0.08
CA PRO A 221 -8.04 -33.34 -0.93
C PRO A 221 -8.50 -33.65 -2.39
N LEU A 222 -9.69 -34.21 -2.61
CA LEU A 222 -9.93 -35.03 -3.83
C LEU A 222 -11.01 -34.65 -4.86
N THR A 223 -11.77 -33.53 -4.81
CA THR A 223 -12.70 -33.23 -5.94
C THR A 223 -13.10 -31.74 -6.13
N ASP A 224 -13.11 -31.30 -7.40
CA ASP A 224 -13.28 -29.95 -7.96
C ASP A 224 -14.73 -29.53 -8.36
N ASP A 225 -15.77 -29.69 -7.52
CA ASP A 225 -17.13 -29.23 -7.91
C ASP A 225 -17.85 -28.35 -6.87
N GLU A 226 -18.24 -27.15 -7.33
CA GLU A 226 -18.59 -25.95 -6.55
C GLU A 226 -19.99 -25.92 -5.91
N LYS A 227 -20.59 -27.02 -5.46
CA LYS A 227 -21.90 -26.94 -4.78
C LYS A 227 -21.95 -27.64 -3.42
N GLY A 228 -21.71 -26.85 -2.37
CA GLY A 228 -22.61 -26.80 -1.22
C GLY A 228 -22.85 -28.11 -0.56
N VAL A 229 -21.93 -28.54 0.29
CA VAL A 229 -22.19 -29.71 1.10
C VAL A 229 -21.76 -29.46 2.53
N ASP A 230 -22.64 -29.76 3.48
CA ASP A 230 -22.30 -29.98 4.88
C ASP A 230 -21.98 -31.43 4.99
N LEU A 231 -20.86 -31.79 5.60
CA LEU A 231 -20.45 -33.16 5.41
C LEU A 231 -20.06 -33.67 6.83
N VAL A 232 -20.86 -34.64 7.26
CA VAL A 232 -20.96 -35.34 8.55
C VAL A 232 -20.65 -36.83 8.38
N TYR A 233 -19.54 -37.34 8.93
CA TYR A 233 -19.21 -38.77 8.84
C TYR A 233 -20.32 -39.69 9.38
N ARG A 234 -20.91 -40.50 8.49
CA ARG A 234 -21.73 -41.68 8.82
C ARG A 234 -21.15 -42.86 8.06
N MET A 235 -20.66 -43.89 8.77
CA MET A 235 -20.09 -45.11 8.17
C MET A 235 -18.84 -44.88 7.27
N ASN A 236 -17.80 -44.23 7.79
CA ASN A 236 -16.45 -44.19 7.18
C ASN A 236 -16.36 -43.67 5.72
N ARG A 237 -17.13 -42.64 5.34
CA ARG A 237 -16.92 -41.91 4.08
C ARG A 237 -16.69 -40.42 4.33
N PRO A 238 -15.70 -39.76 3.69
CA PRO A 238 -15.41 -38.35 3.87
C PRO A 238 -16.52 -37.47 3.38
N LEU A 239 -16.57 -36.33 4.03
CA LEU A 239 -17.62 -35.40 3.87
C LEU A 239 -17.00 -33.94 3.71
N VAL A 240 -16.94 -33.37 2.47
CA VAL A 240 -16.93 -31.97 1.87
C VAL A 240 -17.74 -30.88 2.61
N LEU A 241 -17.09 -29.87 3.20
CA LEU A 241 -17.78 -28.77 3.89
C LEU A 241 -17.68 -27.45 3.11
N ARG A 242 -18.77 -27.02 2.45
CA ARG A 242 -18.97 -25.67 1.90
C ARG A 242 -19.32 -24.75 3.07
N VAL A 243 -18.59 -23.66 3.23
CA VAL A 243 -18.96 -22.61 4.20
C VAL A 243 -20.34 -22.10 3.81
N LYS A 244 -21.35 -22.26 4.68
CA LYS A 244 -22.66 -21.60 4.43
C LYS A 244 -22.40 -20.09 4.39
N PRO A 245 -22.83 -19.35 3.37
CA PRO A 245 -22.57 -17.91 3.29
C PRO A 245 -23.35 -17.13 4.37
N PHE A 246 -22.86 -15.96 4.78
CA PHE A 246 -23.47 -15.06 5.80
C PHE A 246 -24.70 -14.31 5.29
N ASN A 247 -25.50 -14.90 4.42
CA ASN A 247 -26.48 -14.16 3.63
C ASN A 247 -27.50 -13.42 4.50
N GLU A 248 -28.00 -14.05 5.58
CA GLU A 248 -28.98 -13.39 6.46
C GLU A 248 -28.36 -12.24 7.26
N GLU A 249 -27.15 -12.44 7.80
CA GLU A 249 -26.44 -11.41 8.56
C GLU A 249 -26.00 -10.25 7.66
N ILE A 250 -25.54 -10.54 6.46
CA ILE A 250 -25.17 -9.54 5.45
C ILE A 250 -26.40 -8.74 5.02
N GLU A 251 -27.56 -9.38 4.81
CA GLU A 251 -28.80 -8.66 4.49
C GLU A 251 -29.28 -7.77 5.64
N GLN A 252 -29.12 -8.19 6.89
CA GLN A 252 -29.40 -7.35 8.05
C GLN A 252 -28.43 -6.15 8.13
N LEU A 253 -27.13 -6.41 7.89
CA LEU A 253 -26.10 -5.36 7.84
C LEU A 253 -26.39 -4.35 6.72
N LYS A 254 -26.73 -4.80 5.51
CA LYS A 254 -27.11 -3.93 4.38
C LYS A 254 -28.27 -3.03 4.76
N LYS A 255 -29.33 -3.56 5.40
CA LYS A 255 -30.47 -2.77 5.88
C LYS A 255 -30.06 -1.75 6.94
N TYR A 256 -29.18 -2.11 7.86
CA TYR A 256 -28.68 -1.21 8.89
C TYR A 256 -27.87 -0.04 8.28
N ILE A 257 -26.93 -0.34 7.39
CA ILE A 257 -26.14 0.68 6.68
C ILE A 257 -27.03 1.58 5.82
N GLN A 258 -27.99 1.01 5.11
CA GLN A 258 -28.97 1.79 4.33
C GLN A 258 -29.76 2.75 5.23
N PHE A 259 -30.20 2.29 6.40
CA PHE A 259 -30.88 3.13 7.38
C PHE A 259 -30.00 4.30 7.86
N LEU A 260 -28.73 4.04 8.21
CA LEU A 260 -27.79 5.09 8.63
C LEU A 260 -27.54 6.11 7.51
N ASN A 261 -27.40 5.66 6.26
CA ASN A 261 -27.25 6.52 5.09
C ASN A 261 -28.49 7.40 4.86
N MET A 262 -29.69 6.83 4.93
CA MET A 262 -30.95 7.58 4.83
C MET A 262 -31.07 8.67 5.90
N LYS A 263 -30.53 8.42 7.09
CA LYS A 263 -30.51 9.39 8.20
C LYS A 263 -29.34 10.37 8.14
N LYS A 264 -28.45 10.27 7.14
CA LYS A 264 -27.18 11.03 7.06
C LYS A 264 -26.30 10.87 8.31
N GLN A 265 -26.37 9.69 8.93
CA GLN A 265 -25.61 9.36 10.14
C GLN A 265 -24.26 8.73 9.82
N LEU A 266 -24.07 8.22 8.59
CA LEU A 266 -22.82 7.59 8.16
C LEU A 266 -21.91 8.55 7.39
N ILE A 267 -22.45 9.26 6.40
CA ILE A 267 -21.70 10.23 5.59
C ILE A 267 -22.34 11.59 5.78
N GLN A 268 -21.57 12.54 6.32
CA GLN A 268 -21.96 13.95 6.39
C GLN A 268 -21.30 14.69 5.23
N LYS A 269 -22.10 15.40 4.44
CA LYS A 269 -21.62 16.28 3.36
C LYS A 269 -20.84 17.45 3.90
#